data_AF-A0A1M7PVW8-F1
#
_entry.id   AF-A0A1M7PVW8-F1
#
_cell.length_a   1.000
_cell.length_b   1.000
_cell.length_c   1.000
_cell.angle_alpha   90.00
_cell.angle_beta   90.00
_cell.angle_gamma   90.00
#
_symmetry.space_group_name_H-M   'P 1'
#
loop_
_entity.id
_entity.type
_entity.pdbx_description
1 polymer ?
#
loop_
_entity_poly.entity_id
_entity_poly.type
_entity_poly.pdbx_seq_one_letter_code
_entity_poly.pdbx_strand_id
1 'polypeptide(L)'
;MSTDLAPPPADLLVDFDKLQATVNDDTTGEKTRRLAKYFAQAETLSQQMQLRATDFEEKNFAGLVSDAFAAARRIVLLAWQKTHGRELAA
;
A
#
# COMPACT_ATOMS: atom_id res chain seq x y z
N MET A 1 -17.53 3.25 18.17
CA MET A 1 -16.42 2.31 18.47
C MET A 1 -15.17 3.14 18.67
N SER A 2 -14.64 3.21 19.89
CA SER A 2 -13.32 3.81 20.14
C SER A 2 -12.27 2.87 19.55
N THR A 3 -11.59 3.30 18.50
CA THR A 3 -10.38 2.64 18.02
C THR A 3 -9.21 3.12 18.86
N ASP A 4 -9.18 2.76 20.14
CA ASP A 4 -7.99 2.92 20.97
C ASP A 4 -6.98 1.86 20.49
N LEU A 5 -6.35 2.17 19.37
CA LEU A 5 -5.24 1.40 18.84
C LEU A 5 -4.09 1.56 19.82
N ALA A 6 -3.50 0.44 20.23
CA ALA A 6 -2.22 0.47 20.94
C ALA A 6 -1.24 1.34 20.12
N PRO A 7 -0.43 2.19 20.78
CA PRO A 7 0.56 2.98 20.07
C PRO A 7 1.46 2.02 19.28
N PRO A 8 1.78 2.34 18.02
CA PRO A 8 2.64 1.48 17.21
C PRO A 8 3.99 1.30 17.93
N PRO A 9 4.62 0.12 17.77
CA PRO A 9 5.99 -0.12 18.23
C PRO A 9 6.94 1.03 17.87
N ALA A 10 7.80 1.44 18.81
CA ALA A 10 8.61 2.65 18.68
C ALA A 10 9.65 2.58 17.54
N ASP A 11 10.10 1.37 17.19
CA ASP A 11 10.93 1.09 16.02
C ASP A 11 10.18 1.35 14.70
N LEU A 12 8.90 1.00 14.63
CA LEU A 12 8.07 1.25 13.45
C LEU A 12 7.77 2.75 13.25
N LEU A 13 7.69 3.54 14.33
CA LEU A 13 7.52 4.99 14.24
C LEU A 13 8.62 5.65 13.39
N VAL A 14 9.88 5.25 13.60
CA VAL A 14 11.03 5.79 12.85
C VAL A 14 10.94 5.48 11.36
N ASP A 15 10.43 4.31 11.00
CA ASP A 15 10.26 3.94 9.59
C ASP A 15 9.06 4.66 8.95
N PHE A 16 8.00 4.92 9.72
CA PHE A 16 6.89 5.77 9.27
C PHE A 16 7.31 7.23 9.08
N ASP A 17 8.22 7.77 9.89
CA ASP A 17 8.73 9.13 9.74
C ASP A 17 9.44 9.31 8.38
N LYS A 18 10.24 8.33 7.95
CA LYS A 18 10.90 8.36 6.63
C LYS A 18 9.89 8.32 5.48
N LEU A 19 8.85 7.49 5.62
CA LEU A 19 7.77 7.41 4.64
C LEU A 19 7.01 8.74 4.58
N GLN A 20 6.68 9.32 5.73
CA GLN A 20 6.01 10.60 5.83
C GLN A 20 6.84 11.74 5.22
N ALA A 21 8.15 11.80 5.52
CA ALA A 21 9.06 12.76 4.90
C ALA A 21 9.07 12.61 3.37
N THR A 22 9.15 11.38 2.86
CA THR A 22 9.13 11.10 1.41
C THR A 22 7.82 11.57 0.76
N VAL A 23 6.68 11.36 1.42
CA VAL A 23 5.37 11.81 0.94
C VAL A 23 5.24 13.34 1.00
N ASN A 24 5.75 13.97 2.06
CA ASN A 24 5.77 15.43 2.19
C ASN A 24 6.58 16.10 1.08
N ASP A 25 7.74 15.53 0.73
CA ASP A 25 8.62 16.06 -0.31
C ASP A 25 8.10 15.81 -1.75
N ASP A 26 7.24 14.81 -1.94
CA ASP A 26 6.69 14.44 -3.26
C ASP A 26 5.52 15.34 -3.71
N THR A 27 5.71 16.65 -3.74
CA THR A 27 4.65 17.64 -4.05
C THR A 27 3.92 17.43 -5.39
N THR A 28 4.60 16.83 -6.39
CA THR A 28 4.02 16.50 -7.70
C THR A 28 3.29 15.15 -7.72
N GLY A 29 3.53 14.32 -6.70
CA GLY A 29 3.01 12.96 -6.57
C GLY A 29 3.67 11.95 -7.51
N GLU A 30 4.80 12.27 -8.14
CA GLU A 30 5.43 11.38 -9.11
C GLU A 30 5.98 10.10 -8.46
N LYS A 31 6.63 10.23 -7.30
CA LYS A 31 7.15 9.05 -6.58
C LYS A 31 5.99 8.18 -6.08
N THR A 32 4.94 8.81 -5.56
CA THR A 32 3.72 8.14 -5.11
C THR A 32 3.04 7.39 -6.23
N ARG A 33 2.88 7.99 -7.43
CA ARG A 33 2.31 7.32 -8.60
C ARG A 33 3.13 6.11 -9.04
N ARG A 34 4.48 6.24 -9.08
CA ARG A 34 5.36 5.12 -9.42
C ARG A 34 5.19 3.95 -8.45
N LEU A 35 5.11 4.24 -7.14
CA LEU A 35 4.90 3.23 -6.12
C LEU A 35 3.49 2.59 -6.18
N ALA A 36 2.45 3.41 -6.38
CA ALA A 36 1.09 2.93 -6.58
C ALA A 36 0.98 2.03 -7.83
N LYS A 37 1.67 2.38 -8.92
CA LYS A 37 1.76 1.56 -10.14
C LYS A 37 2.46 0.23 -9.88
N TYR A 38 3.57 0.23 -9.13
CA TYR A 38 4.24 -0.99 -8.72
C TYR A 38 3.30 -1.92 -7.94
N PHE A 39 2.58 -1.39 -6.94
CA PHE A 39 1.62 -2.18 -6.19
C PHE A 39 0.47 -2.71 -7.05
N ALA A 40 -0.03 -1.94 -8.03
CA ALA A 40 -1.04 -2.42 -8.97
C ALA A 40 -0.52 -3.57 -9.86
N GLN A 41 0.75 -3.52 -10.27
CA GLN A 41 1.39 -4.61 -11.01
C GLN A 41 1.55 -5.86 -10.14
N ALA A 42 1.98 -5.70 -8.89
CA ALA A 42 2.13 -6.80 -7.94
C ALA A 42 0.78 -7.44 -7.57
N GLU A 43 -0.27 -6.63 -7.39
CA GLU A 43 -1.67 -7.07 -7.25
C GLU A 43 -2.07 -7.97 -8.43
N THR A 44 -1.87 -7.47 -9.67
CA THR A 44 -2.20 -8.21 -10.89
C THR A 44 -1.44 -9.53 -11.00
N LEU A 45 -0.14 -9.54 -10.69
CA LEU A 45 0.67 -10.75 -10.72
C LEU A 45 0.19 -11.77 -9.68
N SER A 46 -0.18 -11.31 -8.49
CA SER A 46 -0.70 -12.16 -7.41
C SER A 46 -2.06 -12.79 -7.80
N GLN A 47 -2.94 -12.02 -8.46
CA GLN A 47 -4.19 -12.55 -9.02
C GLN A 47 -3.92 -13.59 -10.11
N GLN A 48 -2.93 -13.37 -10.97
CA GLN A 48 -2.54 -14.37 -11.98
C GLN A 48 -1.99 -15.64 -11.35
N MET A 49 -1.21 -15.54 -10.27
CA MET A 49 -0.75 -16.70 -9.49
C MET A 49 -1.95 -17.46 -8.92
N GLN A 50 -2.91 -16.75 -8.33
CA GLN A 50 -4.12 -17.36 -7.77
C GLN A 50 -4.94 -18.14 -8.82
N LEU A 51 -5.00 -17.64 -10.06
CA LEU A 51 -5.68 -18.31 -11.18
C LEU A 51 -4.94 -19.56 -11.69
N ARG A 52 -3.61 -19.62 -11.50
CA ARG A 52 -2.75 -20.72 -11.95
C ARG A 52 -2.50 -21.77 -10.88
N ALA A 53 -2.70 -21.41 -9.60
CA ALA A 53 -2.53 -22.30 -8.46
C ALA A 53 -3.46 -23.52 -8.57
N THR A 54 -2.89 -24.70 -8.34
CA THR A 54 -3.63 -25.97 -8.42
C THR A 54 -4.05 -26.49 -7.05
N ASP A 55 -3.36 -26.07 -5.98
CA ASP A 55 -3.72 -26.37 -4.61
C ASP A 55 -4.42 -25.19 -3.90
N PHE A 56 -5.16 -25.53 -2.85
CA PHE A 56 -5.98 -24.58 -2.10
C PHE A 56 -5.14 -23.59 -1.28
N GLU A 57 -3.99 -24.01 -0.76
CA GLU A 57 -3.14 -23.19 0.10
C GLU A 57 -2.46 -22.09 -0.72
N GLU A 58 -1.88 -22.45 -1.86
CA GLU A 58 -1.27 -21.52 -2.81
C GLU A 58 -2.31 -20.53 -3.33
N LYS A 59 -3.52 -20.99 -3.65
CA LYS A 59 -4.62 -20.12 -4.09
C LYS A 59 -5.01 -19.10 -3.01
N ASN A 60 -5.10 -19.52 -1.75
CA ASN A 60 -5.43 -18.61 -0.65
C ASN A 60 -4.29 -17.64 -0.38
N PHE A 61 -3.04 -18.11 -0.39
CA PHE A 61 -1.88 -17.28 -0.21
C PHE A 61 -1.79 -16.19 -1.30
N ALA A 62 -1.94 -16.56 -2.57
CA ALA A 62 -1.94 -15.62 -3.68
C ALA A 62 -3.08 -14.58 -3.56
N GLY A 63 -4.25 -14.99 -3.06
CA GLY A 63 -5.34 -14.07 -2.73
C GLY A 63 -4.97 -13.05 -1.64
N LEU A 64 -4.41 -13.53 -0.52
CA LEU A 64 -3.94 -12.66 0.58
C LEU A 64 -2.88 -11.66 0.11
N VAL A 65 -1.94 -12.09 -0.73
CA VAL A 65 -0.90 -11.22 -1.29
C VAL A 65 -1.49 -10.17 -2.23
N SER A 66 -2.46 -10.56 -3.08
CA SER A 66 -3.21 -9.60 -3.91
C SER A 66 -3.88 -8.52 -3.06
N ASP A 67 -4.62 -8.94 -2.01
CA ASP A 67 -5.33 -8.02 -1.13
C ASP A 67 -4.37 -7.08 -0.38
N ALA A 68 -3.21 -7.59 0.04
CA ALA A 68 -2.17 -6.80 0.70
C ALA A 68 -1.61 -5.71 -0.23
N PHE A 69 -1.32 -6.03 -1.49
CA PHE A 69 -0.86 -5.03 -2.46
C PHE A 69 -1.94 -4.01 -2.81
N ALA A 70 -3.20 -4.44 -2.93
CA ALA A 70 -4.33 -3.54 -3.13
C ALA A 70 -4.49 -2.57 -1.95
N ALA A 71 -4.35 -3.05 -0.71
CA ALA A 71 -4.38 -2.23 0.49
C ALA A 71 -3.21 -1.24 0.54
N ALA A 72 -1.98 -1.70 0.26
CA ALA A 72 -0.80 -0.84 0.23
C ALA A 72 -0.94 0.30 -0.80
N ARG A 73 -1.47 0.00 -1.99
CA ARG A 73 -1.77 1.00 -3.02
C ARG A 73 -2.76 2.06 -2.54
N ARG A 74 -3.83 1.66 -1.86
CA ARG A 74 -4.82 2.60 -1.30
C ARG A 74 -4.21 3.47 -0.20
N ILE A 75 -3.42 2.87 0.70
CA ILE A 75 -2.79 3.57 1.81
C ILE A 75 -1.84 4.65 1.31
N VAL A 76 -0.97 4.36 0.32
CA VAL A 76 0.00 5.35 -0.16
C VAL A 76 -0.68 6.51 -0.89
N LEU A 77 -1.71 6.24 -1.69
CA LEU A 77 -2.50 7.28 -2.37
C LEU A 77 -3.23 8.18 -1.35
N LEU A 78 -3.83 7.57 -0.33
CA LEU A 78 -4.53 8.30 0.73
C LEU A 78 -3.58 9.13 1.59
N ALA A 79 -2.39 8.59 1.91
CA ALA A 79 -1.37 9.31 2.66
C ALA A 79 -0.96 10.58 1.92
N TRP A 80 -0.69 10.48 0.61
CA TRP A 80 -0.36 11.63 -0.22
C TRP A 80 -1.51 12.64 -0.31
N GLN A 81 -2.74 12.16 -0.55
CA GLN A 81 -3.92 13.03 -0.61
C GLN A 81 -4.12 13.82 0.69
N LYS A 82 -3.95 13.16 1.85
CA LYS A 82 -4.04 13.82 3.15
C LYS A 82 -2.95 14.86 3.37
N THR A 83 -1.72 14.58 2.94
CA THR A 83 -0.60 15.52 3.06
C THR A 83 -0.79 16.75 2.18
N HIS A 84 -1.23 16.58 0.93
CA HIS A 84 -1.24 17.66 -0.08
C HIS A 84 -2.63 18.28 -0.32
N GLY A 85 -3.67 17.80 0.36
CA GLY A 85 -5.03 18.36 0.31
C GLY A 85 -5.74 18.22 -1.04
N ARG A 86 -5.24 17.36 -1.94
CA ARG A 86 -5.79 17.12 -3.27
C ARG A 86 -5.66 15.67 -3.67
N GLU A 87 -6.56 15.20 -4.53
CA GLU A 87 -6.49 13.84 -5.05
C GLU A 87 -5.32 13.68 -6.01
N LEU A 88 -4.67 12.51 -5.92
CA LEU A 88 -3.68 12.07 -6.89
C LEU A 88 -4.38 11.16 -7.90
N ALA A 89 -4.58 11.65 -9.12
CA ALA A 89 -4.97 10.76 -10.21
C ALA A 89 -3.90 9.68 -10.37
N ALA A 90 -4.28 8.43 -10.11
CA ALA A 90 -3.43 7.24 -10.18
C ALA A 90 -3.12 6.87 -11.63
#